data_AF-A0A848D9J3-F1
#
_entry.id   AF-A0A848D9J3-F1
#
_cell.length_a   1.000
_cell.length_b   1.000
_cell.length_c   1.000
_cell.angle_alpha   90.00
_cell.angle_beta   90.00
_cell.angle_gamma   90.00
#
_symmetry.space_group_name_H-M   'P 1'
#
loop_
_entity.id
_entity.type
_entity.pdbx_description
1 polymer ?
#
loop_
_entity_poly.entity_id
_entity_poly.type
_entity_poly.pdbx_seq_one_letter_code
_entity_poly.pdbx_strand_id
1 'polypeptide(L)'
;MDMKLIIKRLAFAKYLIERGNQESVNSEPLSSIALLHYHDALELSFDLVLEDKGINTNKLSFMQYFDKVNEWLKSNGKDEISLRPSLVKLKDRRVNLKHKGLFPSKTDIEESKFTANNLFEELCKNVYGLDAQKISLVELIENQRVKAFIKEAINSYDSDQKKSIEKISLSFEFLLRDYEQSKRDSFFRSPFNFGKDMTFLGSFSMGLNRRDKLSEFIDKVKESIEAMQKAVKILAFGLDYKKYIKFRLLIPEPIWYIGSDMPEVSLSQNAKISKEDFNFCINFLIECSLKLQEFDFEISKKVNE
;
A
#
# COMPACT_ATOMS: atom_id res chain seq x y z
N MET A 1 17.93 -15.77 -10.76
CA MET A 1 16.65 -15.18 -11.19
C MET A 1 16.85 -13.69 -11.53
N ASP A 2 15.93 -13.00 -12.22
CA ASP A 2 16.04 -11.55 -12.44
C ASP A 2 15.88 -10.78 -11.11
N MET A 3 16.74 -9.80 -10.85
CA MET A 3 16.74 -8.99 -9.62
C MET A 3 15.40 -8.26 -9.43
N LYS A 4 14.76 -7.81 -10.51
CA LYS A 4 13.44 -7.16 -10.42
C LYS A 4 12.38 -8.13 -9.88
N LEU A 5 12.43 -9.39 -10.29
CA LEU A 5 11.52 -10.43 -9.81
C LEU A 5 11.82 -10.80 -8.35
N ILE A 6 13.08 -10.87 -7.96
CA ILE A 6 13.50 -11.08 -6.56
C ILE A 6 12.92 -9.99 -5.66
N ILE A 7 13.11 -8.71 -6.03
CA ILE A 7 12.60 -7.58 -5.25
C ILE A 7 11.07 -7.62 -5.15
N LYS A 8 10.37 -7.95 -6.25
CA LYS A 8 8.90 -8.07 -6.22
C LYS A 8 8.42 -9.16 -5.26
N ARG A 9 9.06 -10.33 -5.24
CA ARG A 9 8.70 -11.44 -4.33
C ARG A 9 9.06 -11.12 -2.87
N LEU A 10 10.21 -10.48 -2.61
CA LEU A 10 10.54 -9.99 -1.27
C LEU A 10 9.58 -8.91 -0.79
N ALA A 11 9.17 -7.99 -1.67
CA ALA A 11 8.17 -6.98 -1.35
C ALA A 11 6.82 -7.64 -0.98
N PHE A 12 6.42 -8.70 -1.68
CA PHE A 12 5.21 -9.45 -1.34
C PHE A 12 5.32 -10.15 0.02
N ALA A 13 6.45 -10.78 0.32
CA ALA A 13 6.69 -11.37 1.64
C ALA A 13 6.66 -10.30 2.76
N LYS A 14 7.28 -9.14 2.53
CA LYS A 14 7.22 -7.99 3.45
C LYS A 14 5.78 -7.51 3.66
N TYR A 15 4.99 -7.41 2.59
CA TYR A 15 3.58 -7.03 2.67
C TYR A 15 2.77 -8.01 3.54
N LEU A 16 3.01 -9.32 3.42
CA LEU A 16 2.38 -10.31 4.29
C LEU A 16 2.78 -10.12 5.76
N ILE A 17 4.06 -9.84 6.06
CA ILE A 17 4.51 -9.53 7.43
C ILE A 17 3.80 -8.28 7.96
N GLU A 18 3.67 -7.22 7.14
CA GLU A 18 2.96 -6.01 7.54
C GLU A 18 1.47 -6.26 7.78
N ARG A 19 0.81 -7.10 6.98
CA ARG A 19 -0.58 -7.56 7.23
C ARG A 19 -0.67 -8.32 8.54
N GLY A 20 0.24 -9.25 8.81
CA GLY A 20 0.32 -9.95 10.09
C GLY A 20 0.50 -8.98 11.27
N ASN A 21 1.33 -7.94 11.12
CA ASN A 21 1.55 -6.92 12.15
C ASN A 21 0.27 -6.10 12.44
N GLN A 22 -0.54 -5.82 11.42
CA GLN A 22 -1.82 -5.13 11.58
C GLN A 22 -2.84 -6.03 12.31
N GLU A 23 -2.92 -7.29 11.91
CA GLU A 23 -3.86 -8.25 12.49
C GLU A 23 -3.49 -8.63 13.92
N SER A 24 -2.21 -8.63 14.28
CA SER A 24 -1.75 -9.01 15.62
C SER A 24 -2.33 -8.13 16.72
N VAL A 25 -2.75 -6.90 16.39
CA VAL A 25 -3.33 -5.94 17.33
C VAL A 25 -4.82 -6.19 17.59
N ASN A 26 -5.48 -7.00 16.75
CA ASN A 26 -6.89 -7.33 16.93
C ASN A 26 -7.15 -8.10 18.24
N SER A 27 -8.41 -8.16 18.67
CA SER A 27 -8.80 -9.05 19.76
C SER A 27 -8.75 -10.51 19.31
N GLU A 28 -8.50 -11.42 20.25
CA GLU A 28 -8.71 -12.85 20.01
C GLU A 28 -10.19 -13.10 19.64
N PRO A 29 -10.50 -14.03 18.71
CA PRO A 29 -9.56 -14.89 17.98
C PRO A 29 -8.97 -14.27 16.70
N LEU A 30 -9.42 -13.09 16.28
CA LEU A 30 -9.05 -12.49 14.99
C LEU A 30 -7.55 -12.24 14.83
N SER A 31 -6.86 -11.95 15.93
CA SER A 31 -5.40 -11.80 15.94
C SER A 31 -4.64 -13.06 15.50
N SER A 32 -5.28 -14.24 15.58
CA SER A 32 -4.67 -15.51 15.19
C SER A 32 -4.40 -15.62 13.68
N ILE A 33 -5.08 -14.81 12.86
CA ILE A 33 -4.85 -14.74 11.40
C ILE A 33 -3.42 -14.27 11.11
N ALA A 34 -2.83 -13.46 11.99
CA ALA A 34 -1.45 -12.99 11.86
C ALA A 34 -0.44 -14.15 11.72
N LEU A 35 -0.68 -15.28 12.40
CA LEU A 35 0.18 -16.47 12.30
C LEU A 35 0.24 -17.02 10.87
N LEU A 36 -0.87 -16.93 10.12
CA LEU A 36 -0.94 -17.42 8.75
C LEU A 36 -0.07 -16.55 7.85
N HIS A 37 -0.24 -15.23 7.96
CA HIS A 37 0.56 -14.27 7.22
C HIS A 37 2.06 -14.39 7.52
N TYR A 38 2.45 -14.52 8.79
CA TYR A 38 3.86 -14.71 9.16
C TYR A 38 4.44 -16.01 8.60
N HIS A 39 3.70 -17.11 8.69
CA HIS A 39 4.15 -18.40 8.15
C HIS A 39 4.35 -18.32 6.63
N ASP A 40 3.33 -17.85 5.91
CA ASP A 40 3.34 -17.81 4.45
C ASP A 40 4.41 -16.84 3.94
N ALA A 41 4.64 -15.71 4.62
CA ALA A 41 5.73 -14.78 4.28
C ALA A 41 7.11 -15.44 4.36
N LEU A 42 7.38 -16.18 5.44
CA LEU A 42 8.66 -16.86 5.64
C LEU A 42 8.83 -18.02 4.65
N GLU A 43 7.79 -18.81 4.42
CA GLU A 43 7.83 -19.92 3.45
C GLU A 43 8.15 -19.41 2.04
N LEU A 44 7.44 -18.37 1.59
CA LEU A 44 7.69 -17.72 0.30
C LEU A 44 9.10 -17.13 0.20
N SER A 45 9.64 -16.61 1.31
CA SER A 45 10.99 -16.06 1.36
C SER A 45 12.04 -17.16 1.25
N PHE A 46 11.87 -18.29 1.95
CA PHE A 46 12.79 -19.42 1.84
C PHE A 46 12.75 -20.07 0.46
N ASP A 47 11.55 -20.30 -0.08
CA ASP A 47 11.36 -20.84 -1.43
C ASP A 47 12.01 -19.94 -2.49
N LEU A 48 11.81 -18.62 -2.40
CA LEU A 48 12.48 -17.64 -3.26
C LEU A 48 14.01 -17.78 -3.22
N VAL A 49 14.59 -17.92 -2.03
CA VAL A 49 16.04 -18.09 -1.89
C VAL A 49 16.49 -19.37 -2.59
N LEU A 50 15.84 -20.50 -2.31
CA LEU A 50 16.23 -21.78 -2.90
C LEU A 50 16.10 -21.77 -4.43
N GLU A 51 15.00 -21.23 -4.96
CA GLU A 51 14.77 -21.11 -6.39
C GLU A 51 15.80 -20.19 -7.07
N ASP A 52 16.11 -19.03 -6.48
CA ASP A 52 17.12 -18.12 -7.03
C ASP A 52 18.51 -18.78 -7.09
N LYS A 53 18.81 -19.69 -6.15
CA LYS A 53 20.06 -20.46 -6.12
C LYS A 53 20.00 -21.77 -6.91
N GLY A 54 18.91 -22.04 -7.63
CA GLY A 54 18.74 -23.24 -8.45
C GLY A 54 18.60 -24.54 -7.64
N ILE A 55 18.20 -24.45 -6.37
CA ILE A 55 17.96 -25.59 -5.50
C ILE A 55 16.52 -26.06 -5.68
N ASN A 56 16.31 -27.35 -5.94
CA ASN A 56 14.99 -27.93 -6.14
C ASN A 56 14.16 -27.89 -4.85
N THR A 57 12.98 -27.28 -4.90
CA THR A 57 12.06 -27.11 -3.76
C THR A 57 10.91 -28.11 -3.73
N ASN A 58 10.86 -29.03 -4.70
CA ASN A 58 9.76 -29.99 -4.80
C ASN A 58 9.61 -30.85 -3.53
N LYS A 59 8.40 -30.83 -2.96
CA LYS A 59 7.99 -31.63 -1.79
C LYS A 59 8.76 -31.33 -0.51
N LEU A 60 9.40 -30.16 -0.40
CA LEU A 60 9.96 -29.71 0.87
C LEU A 60 8.85 -29.29 1.84
N SER A 61 8.98 -29.70 3.10
CA SER A 61 8.19 -29.16 4.21
C SER A 61 8.77 -27.82 4.68
N PHE A 62 7.97 -27.04 5.39
CA PHE A 62 8.34 -25.71 5.91
C PHE A 62 9.71 -25.68 6.62
N MET A 63 10.01 -26.65 7.50
CA MET A 63 11.30 -26.70 8.19
C MET A 63 12.45 -27.12 7.27
N GLN A 64 12.18 -27.94 6.25
CA GLN A 64 13.19 -28.33 5.26
C GLN A 64 13.60 -27.16 4.38
N TYR A 65 12.69 -26.24 4.07
CA TYR A 65 13.06 -24.98 3.42
C TYR A 65 14.10 -24.21 4.22
N PHE A 66 13.82 -23.98 5.51
CA PHE A 66 14.74 -23.30 6.41
C PHE A 66 16.09 -24.00 6.52
N ASP A 67 16.08 -25.32 6.74
CA ASP A 67 17.29 -26.12 6.88
C ASP A 67 18.14 -26.06 5.58
N LYS A 68 17.52 -26.12 4.40
CA LYS A 68 18.20 -25.98 3.10
C LYS A 68 18.80 -24.59 2.88
N VAL A 69 18.11 -23.53 3.32
CA VAL A 69 18.64 -22.16 3.26
C VAL A 69 19.89 -22.04 4.13
N ASN A 70 19.87 -22.58 5.35
CA ASN A 70 21.05 -22.58 6.22
C ASN A 70 22.20 -23.46 5.69
N GLU A 71 21.91 -24.63 5.12
CA GLU A 71 22.92 -25.45 4.43
C GLU A 71 23.61 -24.66 3.30
N TRP A 72 22.83 -23.91 2.51
CA TRP A 72 23.38 -23.05 1.47
C TRP A 72 24.22 -21.91 2.04
N LEU A 73 23.75 -21.20 3.08
CA LEU A 73 24.49 -20.12 3.73
C LEU A 73 25.85 -20.61 4.24
N LYS A 74 25.84 -21.74 4.97
CA LYS A 74 27.04 -22.37 5.50
C LYS A 74 28.03 -22.78 4.41
N SER A 75 27.54 -23.38 3.33
CA SER A 75 28.37 -23.81 2.19
C SER A 75 29.00 -22.64 1.43
N ASN A 76 28.45 -21.43 1.57
CA ASN A 76 28.93 -20.20 0.94
C ASN A 76 29.66 -19.27 1.93
N GLY A 77 30.01 -19.75 3.13
CA GLY A 77 30.74 -18.97 4.13
C GLY A 77 29.96 -17.78 4.68
N LYS A 78 28.63 -17.84 4.66
CA LYS A 78 27.74 -16.80 5.19
C LYS A 78 27.22 -17.19 6.56
N ASP A 79 26.87 -16.18 7.35
CA ASP A 79 26.27 -16.39 8.67
C ASP A 79 24.93 -17.14 8.56
N GLU A 80 24.83 -18.22 9.32
CA GLU A 80 23.59 -19.02 9.43
C GLU A 80 22.50 -18.22 10.15
N ILE A 81 21.25 -18.46 9.78
CA ILE A 81 20.08 -17.85 10.43
C ILE A 81 19.84 -18.54 11.78
N SER A 82 19.76 -17.76 12.85
CA SER A 82 19.89 -18.26 14.23
C SER A 82 18.58 -18.67 14.92
N LEU A 83 17.42 -18.37 14.31
CA LEU A 83 16.11 -18.43 14.96
C LEU A 83 15.33 -19.75 14.74
N ARG A 84 16.03 -20.87 14.51
CA ARG A 84 15.38 -22.17 14.27
C ARG A 84 14.39 -22.59 15.37
N PRO A 85 14.70 -22.48 16.68
CA PRO A 85 13.75 -22.88 17.74
C PRO A 85 12.47 -22.05 17.72
N SER A 86 12.57 -20.74 17.46
CA SER A 86 11.43 -19.83 17.38
C SER A 86 10.56 -20.14 16.15
N LEU A 87 11.19 -20.49 15.03
CA LEU A 87 10.48 -20.92 13.83
C LEU A 87 9.67 -22.21 14.04
N VAL A 88 10.21 -23.17 14.79
CA VAL A 88 9.49 -24.40 15.16
C VAL A 88 8.23 -24.05 15.96
N LYS A 89 8.33 -23.15 16.95
CA LYS A 89 7.17 -22.70 17.73
C LYS A 89 6.11 -22.04 16.84
N LEU A 90 6.50 -21.15 15.92
CA LEU A 90 5.59 -20.51 14.98
C LEU A 90 4.84 -21.55 14.14
N LYS A 91 5.57 -22.52 13.57
CA LYS A 91 5.01 -23.63 12.79
C LYS A 91 4.03 -24.47 13.63
N ASP A 92 4.39 -24.83 14.85
CA ASP A 92 3.53 -25.64 15.74
C ASP A 92 2.24 -24.88 16.12
N ARG A 93 2.34 -23.58 16.42
CA ARG A 93 1.18 -22.70 16.67
C ARG A 93 0.24 -22.66 15.46
N ARG A 94 0.80 -22.46 14.26
CA ARG A 94 0.02 -22.48 13.01
C ARG A 94 -0.66 -23.83 12.77
N VAL A 95 0.03 -24.94 13.04
CA VAL A 95 -0.53 -26.30 12.93
C VAL A 95 -1.70 -26.49 13.91
N ASN A 96 -1.53 -26.08 15.17
CA ASN A 96 -2.57 -26.14 16.19
C ASN A 96 -3.80 -25.29 15.81
N LEU A 97 -3.59 -24.10 15.27
CA LEU A 97 -4.67 -23.25 14.75
C LEU A 97 -5.42 -23.94 13.61
N LYS A 98 -4.73 -24.38 12.55
CA LYS A 98 -5.38 -24.90 11.33
C LYS A 98 -6.02 -26.28 11.51
N HIS A 99 -5.39 -27.16 12.28
CA HIS A 99 -5.80 -28.58 12.33
C HIS A 99 -6.49 -28.97 13.63
N LYS A 100 -6.34 -28.17 14.70
CA LYS A 100 -6.93 -28.46 16.01
C LYS A 100 -7.88 -27.38 16.51
N GLY A 101 -8.01 -26.25 15.79
CA GLY A 101 -8.85 -25.11 16.20
C GLY A 101 -8.38 -24.45 17.50
N LEU A 102 -7.10 -24.60 17.86
CA LEU A 102 -6.54 -24.03 19.08
C LEU A 102 -5.97 -22.65 18.77
N PHE A 103 -6.57 -21.62 19.37
CA PHE A 103 -6.15 -20.24 19.17
C PHE A 103 -4.88 -19.92 20.00
N PRO A 104 -3.86 -19.28 19.39
CA PRO A 104 -2.70 -18.77 20.12
C PRO A 104 -3.10 -17.67 21.12
N SER A 105 -2.34 -17.55 22.21
CA SER A 105 -2.43 -16.40 23.10
C SER A 105 -1.82 -15.14 22.46
N LYS A 106 -2.14 -13.96 23.00
CA LYS A 106 -1.43 -12.72 22.64
C LYS A 106 0.09 -12.84 22.69
N THR A 107 0.64 -13.50 23.71
CA THR A 107 2.09 -13.71 23.85
C THR A 107 2.63 -14.57 22.70
N ASP A 108 1.91 -15.62 22.31
CA ASP A 108 2.29 -16.47 21.18
C ASP A 108 2.34 -15.68 19.86
N ILE A 109 1.41 -14.73 19.68
CA ILE A 109 1.35 -13.88 18.50
C ILE A 109 2.51 -12.88 18.47
N GLU A 110 2.80 -12.21 19.60
CA GLU A 110 3.93 -11.27 19.69
C GLU A 110 5.28 -11.97 19.47
N GLU A 111 5.47 -13.18 20.01
CA GLU A 111 6.66 -13.98 19.73
C GLU A 111 6.77 -14.37 18.24
N SER A 112 5.64 -14.69 17.60
CA SER A 112 5.61 -15.06 16.18
C SER A 112 5.89 -13.85 15.29
N LYS A 113 5.38 -12.67 15.67
CA LYS A 113 5.71 -11.39 15.06
C LYS A 113 7.20 -11.10 15.13
N PHE A 114 7.81 -11.21 16.32
CA PHE A 114 9.25 -11.03 16.50
C PHE A 114 10.03 -12.00 15.61
N THR A 115 9.63 -13.27 15.59
CA THR A 115 10.27 -14.32 14.79
C THR A 115 10.22 -13.99 13.29
N ALA A 116 9.06 -13.59 12.76
CA ALA A 116 8.88 -13.30 11.35
C ALA A 116 9.68 -12.08 10.87
N ASN A 117 9.64 -10.99 11.64
CA ASN A 117 10.37 -9.78 11.28
C ASN A 117 11.89 -10.03 11.27
N ASN A 118 12.44 -10.65 12.32
CA ASN A 118 13.88 -10.90 12.41
C ASN A 118 14.39 -11.93 11.40
N LEU A 119 13.64 -13.01 11.17
CA LEU A 119 14.02 -14.00 10.15
C LEU A 119 14.03 -13.39 8.75
N PHE A 120 13.04 -12.57 8.42
CA PHE A 120 12.99 -11.89 7.14
C PHE A 120 14.16 -10.91 6.98
N GLU A 121 14.52 -10.18 8.04
CA GLU A 121 15.66 -9.27 8.07
C GLU A 121 17.00 -10.02 7.90
N GLU A 122 17.23 -11.08 8.69
CA GLU A 122 18.40 -11.95 8.58
C GLU A 122 18.52 -12.54 7.17
N LEU A 123 17.42 -13.00 6.58
CA LEU A 123 17.40 -13.56 5.22
C LEU A 123 17.76 -12.50 4.17
N CYS A 124 17.13 -11.32 4.21
CA CYS A 124 17.41 -10.24 3.27
C CYS A 124 18.89 -9.82 3.33
N LYS A 125 19.42 -9.67 4.55
CA LYS A 125 20.80 -9.28 4.80
C LYS A 125 21.78 -10.37 4.38
N ASN A 126 21.63 -11.59 4.89
CA ASN A 126 22.62 -12.64 4.71
C ASN A 126 22.60 -13.18 3.28
N VAL A 127 21.42 -13.35 2.68
CA VAL A 127 21.33 -13.90 1.31
C VAL A 127 21.64 -12.84 0.26
N TYR A 128 21.00 -11.67 0.35
CA TYR A 128 21.00 -10.66 -0.72
C TYR A 128 21.80 -9.39 -0.39
N GLY A 129 22.28 -9.22 0.85
CA GLY A 129 22.94 -7.98 1.26
C GLY A 129 21.97 -6.78 1.30
N LEU A 130 20.67 -7.04 1.38
CA LEU A 130 19.63 -6.01 1.35
C LEU A 130 19.16 -5.67 2.76
N ASP A 131 18.86 -4.39 2.97
CA ASP A 131 18.13 -3.91 4.13
C ASP A 131 16.62 -4.14 3.90
N ALA A 132 16.01 -5.00 4.72
CA ALA A 132 14.59 -5.33 4.65
C ALA A 132 13.68 -4.09 4.74
N GLN A 133 14.11 -3.05 5.47
CA GLN A 133 13.34 -1.81 5.59
C GLN A 133 13.32 -1.04 4.26
N LYS A 134 14.39 -1.13 3.46
CA LYS A 134 14.49 -0.47 2.14
C LYS A 134 13.75 -1.20 1.03
N ILE A 135 13.29 -2.43 1.26
CA ILE A 135 12.46 -3.15 0.28
C ILE A 135 11.14 -2.42 0.14
N SER A 136 10.94 -1.79 -1.01
CA SER A 136 9.80 -0.92 -1.25
C SER A 136 8.59 -1.71 -1.72
N LEU A 137 7.48 -1.58 -0.99
CA LEU A 137 6.18 -2.13 -1.40
C LEU A 137 5.62 -1.46 -2.67
N VAL A 138 6.22 -0.34 -3.11
CA VAL A 138 5.93 0.30 -4.40
C VAL A 138 6.06 -0.68 -5.54
N GLU A 139 6.91 -1.71 -5.42
CA GLU A 139 7.05 -2.72 -6.46
C GLU A 139 5.79 -3.56 -6.72
N LEU A 140 4.87 -3.62 -5.75
CA LEU A 140 3.60 -4.34 -5.84
C LEU A 140 2.48 -3.53 -6.52
N ILE A 141 2.68 -2.23 -6.73
CA ILE A 141 1.69 -1.36 -7.39
C ILE A 141 1.61 -1.72 -8.89
N GLU A 142 0.39 -1.95 -9.36
CA GLU A 142 0.12 -2.31 -10.77
C GLU A 142 0.02 -1.09 -11.68
N ASN A 143 -0.62 -0.01 -11.20
CA ASN A 143 -0.72 1.24 -11.95
C ASN A 143 0.68 1.85 -12.13
N GLN A 144 1.21 1.75 -13.36
CA GLN A 144 2.57 2.18 -13.69
C GLN A 144 2.77 3.69 -13.55
N ARG A 145 1.73 4.50 -13.80
CA ARG A 145 1.79 5.95 -13.67
C ARG A 145 1.92 6.36 -12.20
N VAL A 146 1.07 5.82 -11.34
CA VAL A 146 1.13 6.01 -9.88
C VAL A 146 2.48 5.55 -9.35
N LYS A 147 2.92 4.35 -9.76
CA LYS A 147 4.21 3.79 -9.38
C LYS A 147 5.38 4.70 -9.76
N ALA A 148 5.37 5.28 -10.96
CA ALA A 148 6.39 6.21 -11.42
C ALA A 148 6.43 7.48 -10.57
N PHE A 149 5.26 8.09 -10.30
CA PHE A 149 5.20 9.28 -9.45
C PHE A 149 5.69 9.03 -8.02
N ILE A 150 5.36 7.88 -7.41
CA ILE A 150 5.86 7.54 -6.08
C ILE A 150 7.39 7.40 -6.08
N LYS A 151 7.95 6.72 -7.10
CA LYS A 151 9.41 6.59 -7.23
C LYS A 151 10.09 7.93 -7.43
N GLU A 152 9.53 8.80 -8.27
CA GLU A 152 10.03 10.17 -8.45
C GLU A 152 10.00 10.95 -7.13
N ALA A 153 8.91 10.85 -6.37
CA ALA A 153 8.77 11.52 -5.09
C ALA A 153 9.83 11.08 -4.07
N ILE A 154 10.12 9.78 -4.00
CA ILE A 154 11.18 9.21 -3.15
C ILE A 154 12.55 9.75 -3.57
N ASN A 155 12.85 9.74 -4.88
CA ASN A 155 14.14 10.17 -5.39
C ASN A 155 14.38 11.68 -5.24
N SER A 156 13.33 12.50 -5.29
CA SER A 156 13.46 13.95 -5.14
C SER A 156 13.45 14.43 -3.69
N TYR A 157 13.19 13.58 -2.68
CA TYR A 157 12.94 14.06 -1.31
C TYR A 157 14.10 14.86 -0.71
N ASP A 158 15.32 14.34 -0.84
CA ASP A 158 16.51 14.99 -0.28
C ASP A 158 16.99 16.19 -1.12
N SER A 159 16.63 16.25 -2.40
CA SER A 159 17.10 17.29 -3.34
C SER A 159 16.10 18.43 -3.55
N ASP A 160 14.82 18.10 -3.68
CA ASP A 160 13.70 19.01 -3.95
C ASP A 160 12.42 18.48 -3.30
N GLN A 161 12.19 18.87 -2.03
CA GLN A 161 10.98 18.51 -1.29
C GLN A 161 9.70 19.02 -1.94
N LYS A 162 9.74 20.14 -2.66
CA LYS A 162 8.56 20.69 -3.33
C LYS A 162 8.13 19.74 -4.44
N LYS A 163 9.08 19.30 -5.27
CA LYS A 163 8.82 18.29 -6.31
C LYS A 163 8.32 16.99 -5.69
N SER A 164 8.85 16.56 -4.55
CA SER A 164 8.34 15.37 -3.87
C SER A 164 6.88 15.51 -3.43
N ILE A 165 6.51 16.65 -2.83
CA ILE A 165 5.13 16.91 -2.40
C ILE A 165 4.19 16.96 -3.62
N GLU A 166 4.61 17.61 -4.70
CA GLU A 166 3.87 17.65 -5.96
C GLU A 166 3.62 16.24 -6.50
N LYS A 167 4.66 15.40 -6.57
CA LYS A 167 4.57 14.04 -7.09
C LYS A 167 3.69 13.14 -6.21
N ILE A 168 3.73 13.31 -4.89
CA ILE A 168 2.80 12.64 -3.95
C ILE A 168 1.36 13.07 -4.24
N SER A 169 1.12 14.37 -4.40
CA SER A 169 -0.20 14.94 -4.66
C SER A 169 -0.78 14.42 -6.00
N LEU A 170 0.02 14.47 -7.07
CA LEU A 170 -0.34 13.93 -8.38
C LEU A 170 -0.58 12.42 -8.32
N SER A 171 0.26 11.68 -7.61
CA SER A 171 0.11 10.23 -7.46
C SER A 171 -1.23 9.86 -6.83
N PHE A 172 -1.67 10.59 -5.80
CA PHE A 172 -2.95 10.34 -5.15
C PHE A 172 -4.12 10.66 -6.08
N GLU A 173 -4.07 11.80 -6.75
CA GLU A 173 -5.11 12.23 -7.68
C GLU A 173 -5.28 11.25 -8.85
N PHE A 174 -4.19 10.86 -9.50
CA PHE A 174 -4.25 9.89 -10.59
C PHE A 174 -4.67 8.51 -10.11
N LEU A 175 -4.29 8.09 -8.90
CA LEU A 175 -4.74 6.81 -8.35
C LEU A 175 -6.28 6.76 -8.28
N LEU A 176 -6.90 7.78 -7.69
CA LEU A 176 -8.36 7.82 -7.54
C LEU A 176 -9.06 7.97 -8.89
N ARG A 177 -8.55 8.87 -9.75
CA ARG A 177 -9.16 9.17 -11.04
C ARG A 177 -9.04 8.00 -12.02
N ASP A 178 -7.87 7.36 -12.11
CA ASP A 178 -7.66 6.20 -12.98
C ASP A 178 -8.55 5.02 -12.54
N TYR A 179 -8.69 4.80 -11.23
CA TYR A 179 -9.59 3.79 -10.69
C TYR A 179 -11.05 4.12 -11.01
N GLU A 180 -11.51 5.34 -10.77
CA GLU A 180 -12.88 5.76 -11.11
C GLU A 180 -13.18 5.59 -12.62
N GLN A 181 -12.22 5.93 -13.48
CA GLN A 181 -12.34 5.81 -14.93
C GLN A 181 -12.37 4.37 -15.42
N SER A 182 -11.64 3.45 -14.77
CA SER A 182 -11.68 2.03 -15.12
C SER A 182 -13.04 1.39 -14.81
N LYS A 183 -13.85 2.03 -13.96
CA LYS A 183 -15.19 1.61 -13.55
C LYS A 183 -16.30 2.40 -14.24
N ARG A 184 -16.04 2.92 -15.45
CA ARG A 184 -17.09 3.55 -16.27
C ARG A 184 -17.86 2.51 -17.07
N ASP A 185 -19.18 2.61 -17.05
CA ASP A 185 -20.06 1.83 -17.91
C ASP A 185 -20.04 2.35 -19.36
N SER A 186 -20.84 1.72 -20.23
CA SER A 186 -20.96 2.11 -21.65
C SER A 186 -21.56 3.51 -21.86
N PHE A 187 -22.17 4.11 -20.83
CA PHE A 187 -22.71 5.46 -20.83
C PHE A 187 -21.80 6.47 -20.12
N PHE A 188 -20.53 6.11 -19.89
CA PHE A 188 -19.54 6.91 -19.18
C PHE A 188 -19.92 7.24 -17.72
N ARG A 189 -20.81 6.47 -17.11
CA ARG A 189 -21.19 6.62 -15.71
C ARG A 189 -20.30 5.73 -14.85
N SER A 190 -19.75 6.29 -13.78
CA SER A 190 -19.04 5.53 -12.76
C SER A 190 -19.92 5.40 -11.52
N PRO A 191 -19.98 4.23 -10.86
CA PRO A 191 -20.67 4.09 -9.57
C PRO A 191 -20.01 4.93 -8.47
N PHE A 192 -18.79 5.41 -8.70
CA PHE A 192 -18.04 6.29 -7.79
C PHE A 192 -18.23 7.79 -8.12
N ASN A 193 -19.13 8.10 -9.05
CA ASN A 193 -19.52 9.48 -9.33
C ASN A 193 -20.66 9.90 -8.40
N PHE A 194 -20.30 10.42 -7.23
CA PHE A 194 -21.26 10.88 -6.23
C PHE A 194 -21.74 12.28 -6.58
N GLY A 195 -22.77 12.41 -7.43
CA GLY A 195 -23.39 13.68 -7.81
C GLY A 195 -22.79 14.32 -9.08
N LYS A 196 -23.26 15.52 -9.44
CA LYS A 196 -22.80 16.21 -10.64
C LYS A 196 -21.59 17.09 -10.34
N ASP A 197 -20.78 17.35 -11.37
CA ASP A 197 -19.73 18.36 -11.35
C ASP A 197 -20.36 19.74 -11.07
N MET A 198 -19.84 20.43 -10.05
CA MET A 198 -20.30 21.74 -9.61
C MET A 198 -19.28 22.86 -9.88
N THR A 199 -18.24 22.58 -10.68
CA THR A 199 -17.16 23.53 -11.00
C THR A 199 -17.72 24.92 -11.37
N PHE A 200 -18.74 24.96 -12.24
CA PHE A 200 -19.38 26.20 -12.73
C PHE A 200 -20.65 26.63 -11.98
N LEU A 201 -20.91 26.06 -10.81
CA LEU A 201 -22.11 26.38 -10.01
C LEU A 201 -21.82 27.33 -8.84
N GLY A 202 -20.64 27.95 -8.80
CA GLY A 202 -20.31 28.98 -7.82
C GLY A 202 -20.90 30.34 -8.17
N SER A 203 -21.00 31.23 -7.19
CA SER A 203 -21.57 32.57 -7.33
C SER A 203 -20.94 33.36 -8.49
N PHE A 204 -19.62 33.26 -8.65
CA PHE A 204 -18.87 33.90 -9.74
C PHE A 204 -19.29 33.38 -11.13
N SER A 205 -19.45 32.07 -11.29
CA SER A 205 -19.84 31.47 -12.58
C SER A 205 -21.29 31.79 -12.94
N MET A 206 -22.12 32.05 -11.93
CA MET A 206 -23.51 32.48 -12.09
C MET A 206 -23.68 34.00 -12.27
N GLY A 207 -22.58 34.77 -12.31
CA GLY A 207 -22.63 36.23 -12.46
C GLY A 207 -23.24 36.96 -11.27
N LEU A 208 -23.28 36.34 -10.09
CA LEU A 208 -23.85 36.94 -8.88
C LEU A 208 -22.88 37.91 -8.21
N ASN A 209 -23.43 38.92 -7.56
CA ASN A 209 -22.62 39.90 -6.83
C ASN A 209 -22.00 39.25 -5.59
N ARG A 210 -20.66 39.27 -5.50
CA ARG A 210 -19.89 38.60 -4.42
C ARG A 210 -20.20 39.08 -3.00
N ARG A 211 -20.91 40.20 -2.85
CA ARG A 211 -21.25 40.79 -1.53
C ARG A 211 -22.66 40.44 -1.03
N ASP A 212 -23.45 39.71 -1.82
CA ASP A 212 -24.82 39.38 -1.45
C ASP A 212 -24.89 38.04 -0.69
N LYS A 213 -25.77 37.95 0.31
CA LYS A 213 -25.95 36.75 1.14
C LYS A 213 -26.30 35.50 0.33
N LEU A 214 -26.94 35.67 -0.83
CA LEU A 214 -27.24 34.56 -1.74
C LEU A 214 -25.96 33.96 -2.35
N SER A 215 -25.00 34.80 -2.75
CA SER A 215 -23.70 34.36 -3.27
C SER A 215 -22.93 33.57 -2.22
N GLU A 216 -22.87 34.08 -1.00
CA GLU A 216 -22.25 33.39 0.13
C GLU A 216 -22.92 32.04 0.43
N PHE A 217 -24.26 32.00 0.41
CA PHE A 217 -25.01 30.76 0.59
C PHE A 217 -24.69 29.74 -0.51
N ILE A 218 -24.71 30.16 -1.78
CA ILE A 218 -24.41 29.28 -2.92
C ILE A 218 -23.00 28.70 -2.81
N ASP A 219 -22.01 29.53 -2.52
CA ASP A 219 -20.61 29.08 -2.40
C ASP A 219 -20.44 28.12 -1.21
N LYS A 220 -21.04 28.41 -0.05
CA LYS A 220 -21.02 27.50 1.12
C LYS A 220 -21.72 26.18 0.86
N VAL A 221 -22.86 26.20 0.17
CA VAL A 221 -23.60 24.97 -0.19
C VAL A 221 -22.80 24.15 -1.20
N LYS A 222 -22.22 24.79 -2.23
CA LYS A 222 -21.34 24.13 -3.19
C LYS A 222 -20.16 23.46 -2.47
N GLU A 223 -19.41 24.21 -1.67
CA GLU A 223 -18.26 23.69 -0.91
C GLU A 223 -18.67 22.52 0.01
N SER A 224 -19.81 22.63 0.68
CA SER A 224 -20.33 21.57 1.56
C SER A 224 -20.66 20.30 0.77
N ILE A 225 -21.31 20.43 -0.38
CA ILE A 225 -21.63 19.28 -1.23
C ILE A 225 -20.35 18.68 -1.80
N GLU A 226 -19.42 19.47 -2.35
CA GLU A 226 -18.13 18.97 -2.88
C GLU A 226 -17.32 18.23 -1.80
N ALA A 227 -17.28 18.75 -0.57
CA ALA A 227 -16.64 18.09 0.55
C ALA A 227 -17.30 16.73 0.89
N MET A 228 -18.64 16.67 0.89
CA MET A 228 -19.37 15.42 1.11
C MET A 228 -19.12 14.41 -0.02
N GLN A 229 -19.13 14.85 -1.28
CA GLN A 229 -18.87 13.98 -2.44
C GLN A 229 -17.47 13.35 -2.35
N LYS A 230 -16.45 14.15 -1.98
CA LYS A 230 -15.09 13.65 -1.75
C LYS A 230 -15.04 12.65 -0.60
N ALA A 231 -15.65 12.99 0.55
CA ALA A 231 -15.65 12.09 1.71
C ALA A 231 -16.32 10.75 1.40
N VAL A 232 -17.49 10.77 0.76
CA VAL A 232 -18.20 9.56 0.33
C VAL A 232 -17.36 8.77 -0.68
N LYS A 233 -16.66 9.43 -1.61
CA LYS A 233 -15.77 8.76 -2.57
C LYS A 233 -14.63 8.01 -1.87
N ILE A 234 -13.94 8.66 -0.94
CA ILE A 234 -12.85 8.03 -0.16
C ILE A 234 -13.37 6.83 0.64
N LEU A 235 -14.54 6.95 1.26
CA LEU A 235 -15.17 5.86 2.01
C LEU A 235 -15.63 4.72 1.09
N ALA A 236 -16.21 5.03 -0.07
CA ALA A 236 -16.67 4.05 -1.05
C ALA A 236 -15.52 3.26 -1.68
N PHE A 237 -14.35 3.87 -1.82
CA PHE A 237 -13.10 3.19 -2.19
C PHE A 237 -12.51 2.34 -1.06
N GLY A 238 -13.11 2.35 0.13
CA GLY A 238 -12.65 1.57 1.28
C GLY A 238 -11.32 2.06 1.86
N LEU A 239 -10.98 3.33 1.62
CA LEU A 239 -9.76 3.95 2.14
C LEU A 239 -9.95 4.42 3.59
N ASP A 240 -8.88 4.40 4.38
CA ASP A 240 -8.92 4.91 5.76
C ASP A 240 -9.10 6.44 5.76
N TYR A 241 -10.30 6.88 6.14
CA TYR A 241 -10.65 8.29 6.14
C TYR A 241 -9.84 9.13 7.15
N LYS A 242 -9.40 8.54 8.28
CA LYS A 242 -8.57 9.26 9.27
C LYS A 242 -7.17 9.51 8.71
N LYS A 243 -6.58 8.50 8.08
CA LYS A 243 -5.29 8.64 7.38
C LYS A 243 -5.41 9.62 6.21
N TYR A 244 -6.52 9.58 5.46
CA TYR A 244 -6.81 10.54 4.41
C TYR A 244 -6.84 11.98 4.94
N ILE A 245 -7.54 12.27 6.04
CA ILE A 245 -7.54 13.61 6.63
C ILE A 245 -6.11 14.05 6.97
N LYS A 246 -5.33 13.20 7.65
CA LYS A 246 -3.92 13.51 7.96
C LYS A 246 -3.11 13.79 6.67
N PHE A 247 -3.30 12.98 5.64
CA PHE A 247 -2.65 13.17 4.34
C PHE A 247 -3.02 14.53 3.72
N ARG A 248 -4.29 14.93 3.75
CA ARG A 248 -4.79 16.21 3.22
C ARG A 248 -4.29 17.44 3.98
N LEU A 249 -3.91 17.29 5.26
CA LEU A 249 -3.26 18.36 6.03
C LEU A 249 -1.79 18.56 5.61
N LEU A 250 -1.16 17.53 5.07
CA LEU A 250 0.27 17.53 4.68
C LEU A 250 0.47 17.84 3.20
N ILE A 251 -0.45 17.37 2.36
CA ILE A 251 -0.32 17.38 0.90
C ILE A 251 -1.48 18.17 0.29
N PRO A 252 -1.22 19.25 -0.48
CA PRO A 252 -2.28 20.06 -1.08
C PRO A 252 -3.03 19.31 -2.19
N GLU A 253 -4.23 19.79 -2.54
CA GLU A 253 -4.95 19.30 -3.72
C GLU A 253 -4.34 19.80 -5.02
N PRO A 254 -4.23 18.94 -6.04
CA PRO A 254 -4.07 19.40 -7.40
C PRO A 254 -5.31 20.15 -7.86
N ILE A 255 -5.11 21.18 -8.67
CA ILE A 255 -6.16 21.99 -9.29
C ILE A 255 -6.19 21.65 -10.77
N TRP A 256 -7.37 21.25 -11.26
CA TRP A 256 -7.59 21.00 -12.68
C TRP A 256 -7.96 22.29 -13.41
N TYR A 257 -7.26 22.56 -14.51
CA TYR A 257 -7.62 23.64 -15.43
C TYR A 257 -8.27 23.07 -16.69
N ILE A 258 -9.25 23.81 -17.22
CA ILE A 258 -9.93 23.45 -18.46
C ILE A 258 -8.91 23.37 -19.59
N GLY A 259 -8.91 22.25 -20.32
CA GLY A 259 -8.00 22.02 -21.46
C GLY A 259 -6.60 21.53 -21.08
N SER A 260 -6.31 21.31 -19.79
CA SER A 260 -5.06 20.68 -19.36
C SER A 260 -5.27 19.19 -19.07
N ASP A 261 -4.36 18.36 -19.57
CA ASP A 261 -4.29 16.92 -19.26
C ASP A 261 -3.62 16.64 -17.90
N MET A 262 -2.98 17.66 -17.32
CA MET A 262 -2.27 17.57 -16.04
C MET A 262 -2.81 18.61 -15.05
N PRO A 263 -3.14 18.22 -13.81
CA PRO A 263 -3.49 19.20 -12.80
C PRO A 263 -2.21 19.87 -12.26
N GLU A 264 -2.34 21.08 -11.76
CA GLU A 264 -1.23 21.79 -11.12
C GLU A 264 -1.34 21.74 -9.61
N VAL A 265 -0.20 21.70 -8.92
CA VAL A 265 -0.15 21.71 -7.46
C VAL A 265 0.37 23.08 -7.00
N SER A 266 -0.51 23.87 -6.38
CA SER A 266 -0.11 25.16 -5.81
C SER A 266 0.65 24.95 -4.51
N LEU A 267 1.96 25.20 -4.53
CA LEU A 267 2.86 25.03 -3.40
C LEU A 267 3.56 26.37 -3.09
N SER A 268 3.61 26.72 -1.81
CA SER A 268 4.41 27.85 -1.36
C SER A 268 5.90 27.60 -1.66
N GLN A 269 6.69 28.67 -1.87
CA GLN A 269 8.12 28.54 -2.15
C GLN A 269 8.89 27.82 -1.02
N ASN A 270 8.37 27.84 0.21
CA ASN A 270 8.97 27.24 1.39
C ASN A 270 8.26 25.95 1.84
N ALA A 271 7.47 25.32 0.97
CA ALA A 271 6.79 24.06 1.29
C ALA A 271 7.83 22.98 1.64
N LYS A 272 7.82 22.54 2.90
CA LYS A 272 8.70 21.50 3.43
C LYS A 272 7.88 20.51 4.24
N ILE A 273 8.32 19.27 4.23
CA ILE A 273 7.68 18.17 4.97
C ILE A 273 8.73 17.39 5.73
N SER A 274 8.42 17.03 6.98
CA SER A 274 9.31 16.21 7.81
C SER A 274 9.51 14.83 7.18
N LYS A 275 10.61 14.14 7.53
CA LYS A 275 10.88 12.79 7.00
C LYS A 275 9.85 11.78 7.47
N GLU A 276 9.36 11.94 8.69
CA GLU A 276 8.30 11.11 9.26
C GLU A 276 6.97 11.29 8.52
N ASP A 277 6.57 12.53 8.24
CA ASP A 277 5.35 12.84 7.51
C ASP A 277 5.45 12.45 6.03
N PHE A 278 6.63 12.59 5.43
CA PHE A 278 6.92 12.10 4.08
C PHE A 278 6.73 10.59 4.00
N ASN A 279 7.36 9.84 4.91
CA ASN A 279 7.22 8.38 4.99
C ASN A 279 5.77 7.97 5.22
N PHE A 280 5.04 8.69 6.08
CA PHE A 280 3.60 8.49 6.26
C PHE A 280 2.83 8.65 4.94
N CYS A 281 3.08 9.71 4.17
CA CYS A 281 2.38 9.96 2.90
C CYS A 281 2.66 8.88 1.84
N ILE A 282 3.91 8.44 1.72
CA ILE A 282 4.30 7.36 0.81
C ILE A 282 3.64 6.04 1.21
N ASN A 283 3.70 5.70 2.51
CA ASN A 283 3.08 4.47 3.01
C ASN A 283 1.56 4.49 2.80
N PHE A 284 0.91 5.62 3.07
CA PHE A 284 -0.53 5.79 2.82
C PHE A 284 -0.89 5.64 1.33
N LEU A 285 -0.07 6.17 0.42
CA LEU A 285 -0.27 6.00 -1.03
C LEU A 285 -0.17 4.55 -1.48
N ILE A 286 0.82 3.82 -0.96
CA ILE A 286 0.99 2.40 -1.23
C ILE A 286 -0.22 1.62 -0.70
N GLU A 287 -0.63 1.90 0.55
CA GLU A 287 -1.81 1.27 1.16
C GLU A 287 -3.07 1.50 0.32
N CYS A 288 -3.32 2.74 -0.12
CA CYS A 288 -4.46 3.05 -0.99
C CYS A 288 -4.38 2.30 -2.32
N SER A 289 -3.19 2.23 -2.92
CA SER A 289 -2.98 1.54 -4.21
C SER A 289 -3.29 0.04 -4.07
N LEU A 290 -2.76 -0.59 -3.02
CA LEU A 290 -3.00 -2.01 -2.75
C LEU A 290 -4.46 -2.28 -2.38
N LYS A 291 -5.12 -1.34 -1.68
CA LYS A 291 -6.54 -1.48 -1.31
C LYS A 291 -7.46 -1.47 -2.52
N LEU A 292 -7.21 -0.55 -3.45
CA LEU A 292 -7.98 -0.47 -4.71
C LEU A 292 -7.75 -1.71 -5.60
N GLN A 293 -6.56 -2.29 -5.56
CA GLN A 293 -6.22 -3.54 -6.25
C GLN A 293 -6.84 -4.80 -5.59
N GLU A 294 -7.24 -4.76 -4.31
CA GLU A 294 -7.73 -5.93 -3.56
C GLU A 294 -9.02 -6.52 -4.14
N PHE A 295 -9.92 -5.66 -4.61
CA PHE A 295 -11.16 -6.05 -5.27
C PHE A 295 -11.38 -5.19 -6.50
N ASP A 296 -10.68 -5.56 -7.58
CA ASP A 296 -10.85 -4.93 -8.89
C ASP A 296 -11.82 -5.75 -9.74
N PHE A 297 -12.95 -5.15 -10.14
CA PHE A 297 -13.95 -5.78 -11.01
C PHE A 297 -14.06 -5.02 -12.33
N GLU A 298 -14.18 -5.74 -13.43
CA GLU A 298 -14.42 -5.11 -14.73
C GLU A 298 -15.92 -4.89 -14.96
N ILE A 299 -16.28 -3.71 -15.45
CA ILE A 299 -17.63 -3.47 -15.95
C ILE A 299 -17.66 -3.92 -17.41
N SER A 300 -18.37 -5.03 -17.69
CA SER A 300 -18.53 -5.52 -19.06
C SER A 300 -19.03 -4.40 -19.97
N LYS A 301 -18.21 -4.03 -20.96
CA LYS A 301 -18.66 -3.20 -22.08
C LYS A 301 -19.51 -4.10 -22.95
N LYS A 302 -20.82 -3.88 -23.00
CA LYS A 302 -21.64 -4.53 -24.03
C LYS A 302 -21.10 -4.03 -25.37
N VAL A 303 -20.37 -4.89 -26.06
CA VAL A 303 -20.07 -4.74 -27.47
C VAL A 303 -21.42 -4.87 -28.16
N ASN A 304 -21.91 -3.77 -28.72
CA ASN A 304 -23.07 -3.83 -29.61
C ASN A 304 -22.61 -4.60 -30.86
N GLU A 305 -23.07 -5.84 -31.01
CA GLU A 305 -23.18 -6.53 -32.31
C GLU A 305 -24.29 -5.87 -33.15
#